data_AF-Q4T808-F1
#
_entry.id   AF-Q4T808-F1
#
_cell.length_a   1.000
_cell.length_b   1.000
_cell.length_c   1.000
_cell.angle_alpha   90.00
_cell.angle_beta   90.00
_cell.angle_gamma   90.00
#
_symmetry.space_group_name_H-M   'P 1'
#
loop_
_entity.id
_entity.type
_entity.pdbx_description
1 polymer ?
#
loop_
_entity_poly.entity_id
_entity_poly.type
_entity_poly.pdbx_seq_one_letter_code
_entity_poly.pdbx_strand_id
1 'polypeptide(L)' 'MAALRFGQHLIKASAVILQTELSFALVNRKPVVPGRILFLPPG' A
#
# COMPACT_ATOMS: atom_id res chain seq x y z
N MET A 1 4.27 14.81 3.68
CA MET A 1 3.52 13.60 3.31
C MET A 1 2.99 12.95 4.58
N ALA A 2 1.68 12.70 4.65
CA ALA A 2 1.09 11.93 5.74
C ALA A 2 1.60 10.49 5.69
N ALA A 3 1.75 9.86 6.86
CA ALA A 3 2.19 8.46 6.91
C ALA A 3 1.09 7.55 6.33
N LEU A 4 1.46 6.68 5.38
CA LEU A 4 0.53 5.72 4.79
C LEU A 4 0.28 4.57 5.76
N ARG A 5 -1.00 4.29 6.03
CA ARG A 5 -1.43 3.28 7.02
C ARG A 5 -2.23 2.18 6.37
N PHE A 6 -1.97 0.95 6.79
CA PHE A 6 -2.84 -0.18 6.51
C PHE A 6 -3.29 -0.77 7.85
N GLY A 7 -4.51 -0.41 8.28
CA GLY A 7 -4.97 -0.64 9.65
C GLY A 7 -4.04 0.05 10.66
N GLN A 8 -3.54 -0.70 11.64
CA GLN A 8 -2.65 -0.17 12.67
C GLN A 8 -1.19 -0.06 12.22
N HIS A 9 -0.84 -0.53 11.01
CA HIS A 9 0.54 -0.61 10.56
C HIS A 9 0.92 0.57 9.67
N LEU A 10 2.12 1.12 9.89
CA LEU A 10 2.74 2.08 8.97
C LEU A 10 3.37 1.34 7.78
N ILE A 11 3.11 1.83 6.57
CA ILE A 11 3.65 1.27 5.33
C ILE A 11 4.89 2.04 4.91
N LYS A 12 5.97 1.31 4.60
CA LYS A 12 7.19 1.90 4.05
C LYS A 12 6.92 2.43 2.64
N ALA A 13 7.38 3.64 2.34
CA ALA A 13 7.23 4.24 1.01
C ALA A 13 7.79 3.35 -0.11
N SER A 14 8.87 2.61 0.15
CA SER A 14 9.47 1.68 -0.83
C SER A 14 8.57 0.51 -1.25
N ALA A 15 7.52 0.20 -0.48
CA ALA A 15 6.54 -0.83 -0.83
C ALA A 15 5.35 -0.28 -1.62
N VAL A 16 5.23 1.05 -1.74
CA VAL A 16 4.13 1.74 -2.42
C VAL A 16 4.54 1.98 -3.86
N ILE A 17 3.72 1.52 -4.80
CA ILE A 17 4.01 1.56 -6.23
C ILE A 17 3.15 2.58 -6.98
N LEU A 18 2.05 3.01 -6.36
CA LEU A 18 1.19 4.08 -6.85
C LEU A 18 0.58 4.80 -5.65
N GLN A 19 0.56 6.13 -5.70
CA GLN A 19 -0.12 6.96 -4.73
C GLN A 19 -0.88 8.05 -5.49
N THR A 20 -2.16 8.20 -5.17
CA THR A 20 -3.01 9.30 -5.63
C THR A 20 -3.40 10.16 -4.44
N GLU A 21 -4.21 11.18 -4.67
CA GLU A 21 -4.72 12.04 -3.59
C GLU A 21 -5.55 11.26 -2.56
N LEU A 22 -6.28 10.24 -3.02
CA LEU A 22 -7.26 9.52 -2.20
C LEU A 22 -6.95 8.03 -2.05
N SER A 23 -5.85 7.51 -2.55
CA SER A 23 -5.59 6.07 -2.49
C SER A 23 -4.12 5.73 -2.68
N PHE A 24 -3.75 4.50 -2.32
CA PHE A 24 -2.43 3.99 -2.61
C PHE A 24 -2.47 2.49 -2.92
N ALA A 25 -1.50 2.06 -3.73
CA ALA A 25 -1.27 0.66 -4.07
C ALA A 25 0.10 0.22 -3.56
N LEU A 26 0.16 -0.98 -2.98
CA LEU A 26 1.40 -1.54 -2.43
C LEU A 26 1.63 -2.99 -2.81
N VAL A 27 2.90 -3.37 -2.89
CA VAL A 27 3.31 -4.76 -3.14
C VAL A 27 3.08 -5.61 -1.89
N ASN A 28 2.44 -6.76 -2.06
CA ASN A 28 2.24 -7.69 -0.96
C ASN A 28 3.53 -8.49 -0.70
N ARG A 29 3.96 -8.57 0.56
CA ARG A 29 5.12 -9.38 0.97
C ARG A 29 4.90 -10.89 0.80
N LYS A 30 3.64 -11.34 0.91
CA LYS A 30 3.25 -12.74 0.71
C LYS A 30 2.09 -12.81 -0.28
N PRO A 31 2.35 -12.58 -1.57
CA PRO A 31 1.30 -12.61 -2.58
C PRO A 31 0.88 -14.06 -2.81
N VAL A 32 -0.43 -14.31 -2.92
CA VAL A 32 -0.96 -15.67 -3.24
C VAL A 32 -0.55 -16.10 -4.64
N VAL A 33 -0.41 -15.14 -5.56
CA VAL A 33 0.07 -15.35 -6.93
C VAL A 33 1.03 -14.23 -7.32
N PRO A 34 2.02 -14.47 -8.21
CA PRO A 34 2.91 -13.42 -8.71
C PRO A 34 2.13 -12.21 -9.25
N GLY A 35 2.61 -11.00 -8.95
CA GLY A 35 1.97 -9.75 -9.39
C GLY A 35 0.77 -9.30 -8.55
N ARG A 36 0.32 -10.08 -7.55
CA ARG A 36 -0.79 -9.64 -6.68
C ARG A 36 -0.37 -8.45 -5.79
N ILE A 37 -1.11 -7.35 -5.93
CA ILE A 37 -0.96 -6.11 -5.14
C ILE A 37 -2.16 -5.89 -4.21
N LEU A 38 -2.03 -4.94 -3.28
CA LEU A 38 -3.15 -4.42 -2.47
C LEU A 38 -3.42 -2.97 -2.85
N PHE A 39 -4.69 -2.61 -2.95
CA PHE A 39 -5.17 -1.25 -3.20
C PHE A 39 -6.06 -0.80 -2.04
N LEU A 40 -5.83 0.41 -1.53
CA LEU A 40 -6.45 0.87 -0.29
C LEU A 40 -6.87 2.35 -0.40
N PRO A 41 -8.01 2.73 0.20
CA PRO A 41 -8.37 4.13 0.42
C PRO A 41 -7.43 4.76 1.46
N PRO A 42 -7.49 6.09 1.71
CA PRO A 42 -6.72 6.70 2.78
C PRO A 42 -7.28 6.17 4.11
N GLY A 43 -6.42 5.52 4.90
CA GLY A 43 -6.76 4.99 6.22
C GLY A 43 -6.65 6.01 7.34
#